data_AF-A0A060Z0D5-F1
#
_entry.id   AF-A0A060Z0D5-F1
#
_cell.length_a   1.000
_cell.length_b   1.000
_cell.length_c   1.000
_cell.angle_alpha   90.00
_cell.angle_beta   90.00
_cell.angle_gamma   90.00
#
_symmetry.space_group_name_H-M   'P 1'
#
loop_
_entity.id
_entity.type
_entity.pdbx_description
1 polymer ?
#
loop_
_entity_poly.entity_id
_entity_poly.type
_entity_poly.pdbx_seq_one_letter_code
_entity_poly.pdbx_strand_id
1 'polypeptide(L)'
;MVPPDFLRPRSFTTVRSSSLRREADESRLSVSLCDLNLQQVDGSGPAHPHNHAHLHLAPPSASCPIPQNSLNTQQSSVLPHSLESDLHFHALRGAHIKTLDEQTVARSEHAREERTLVFTDRPLRTGETVFIKVTKSSPARSGSLSYGVTSCDPAVLRPSDLPYNPEALVDRKEFWAVCRVPTLLQSSDILGFLVNQEGEVILSHNGTNAGMQVCVDNSRPLWMFFGLHGAVTQLRILGKSV
;
A
#
# COMPACT_ATOMS: atom_id res chain seq x y z
N MET A 1 -2.67 52.89 -15.65
CA MET A 1 -2.97 51.77 -16.57
C MET A 1 -2.92 50.50 -15.74
N VAL A 2 -4.09 49.99 -15.37
CA VAL A 2 -4.32 48.90 -14.39
C VAL A 2 -4.49 47.58 -15.18
N PRO A 3 -3.96 46.43 -14.70
CA PRO A 3 -4.09 45.17 -15.42
C PRO A 3 -5.49 44.55 -15.23
N PRO A 4 -6.02 43.80 -16.20
CA PRO A 4 -7.28 43.09 -16.00
C PRO A 4 -7.04 41.69 -15.42
N ASP A 5 -7.56 41.50 -14.21
CA ASP A 5 -7.87 40.19 -13.62
C ASP A 5 -8.98 39.49 -14.42
N PHE A 6 -8.76 38.23 -14.81
CA PHE A 6 -9.83 37.33 -15.24
C PHE A 6 -9.75 35.98 -14.52
N LEU A 7 -10.29 36.02 -13.30
CA LEU A 7 -11.31 35.10 -12.76
C LEU A 7 -11.12 33.58 -12.94
N ARG A 8 -10.85 32.91 -11.81
CA ARG A 8 -11.17 31.52 -11.46
C ARG A 8 -12.55 31.08 -12.01
N PRO A 9 -12.65 29.91 -12.67
CA PRO A 9 -13.93 29.24 -12.83
C PRO A 9 -14.38 28.56 -11.54
N ARG A 10 -15.67 28.73 -11.27
CA ARG A 10 -16.39 28.30 -10.08
C ARG A 10 -16.67 26.79 -10.07
N SER A 11 -16.80 26.28 -8.86
CA SER A 11 -17.37 24.99 -8.48
C SER A 11 -18.66 24.69 -9.24
N PHE A 12 -18.72 23.55 -9.93
CA PHE A 12 -19.96 23.02 -10.46
C PHE A 12 -20.57 22.05 -9.45
N THR A 13 -21.75 22.41 -8.96
CA THR A 13 -22.71 21.47 -8.36
C THR A 13 -23.34 20.62 -9.47
N THR A 14 -23.49 19.31 -9.28
CA THR A 14 -24.54 18.54 -9.96
C THR A 14 -25.06 17.44 -9.04
N VAL A 15 -26.39 17.40 -8.98
CA VAL A 15 -27.25 16.53 -8.18
C VAL A 15 -27.68 15.34 -9.05
N ARG A 16 -27.63 14.13 -8.46
CA ARG A 16 -28.39 12.88 -8.75
C ARG A 16 -28.49 12.36 -10.19
N SER A 17 -28.16 11.08 -10.37
CA SER A 17 -29.19 10.03 -10.58
C SER A 17 -28.60 8.62 -10.49
N SER A 18 -29.34 7.74 -9.82
CA SER A 18 -29.16 6.30 -9.79
C SER A 18 -29.71 5.68 -11.07
N SER A 19 -28.95 4.81 -11.73
CA SER A 19 -29.50 3.84 -12.67
C SER A 19 -28.68 2.55 -12.70
N LEU A 20 -29.31 1.50 -12.18
CA LEU A 20 -28.94 0.09 -12.28
C LEU A 20 -29.16 -0.43 -13.72
N ARG A 21 -28.20 -1.19 -14.27
CA ARG A 21 -28.35 -2.49 -14.99
C ARG A 21 -27.03 -2.83 -15.71
N ARG A 22 -26.36 -3.92 -15.31
CA ARG A 22 -26.22 -5.23 -16.01
C ARG A 22 -25.61 -5.08 -17.42
N GLU A 23 -24.54 -5.77 -17.80
CA GLU A 23 -24.13 -7.17 -17.60
C GLU A 23 -22.63 -7.24 -17.93
N ALA A 24 -21.82 -7.85 -17.07
CA ALA A 24 -21.21 -9.17 -17.26
C ALA A 24 -20.07 -9.22 -18.29
N ASP A 25 -18.93 -9.68 -17.77
CA ASP A 25 -17.77 -10.27 -18.45
C ASP A 25 -16.53 -9.38 -18.57
N GLU A 26 -15.77 -9.32 -17.48
CA GLU A 26 -14.29 -9.23 -17.45
C GLU A 26 -13.88 -9.90 -16.12
N SER A 27 -14.12 -11.21 -16.07
CA SER A 27 -13.74 -12.09 -14.96
C SER A 27 -12.24 -12.36 -15.03
N ARG A 28 -11.41 -11.39 -14.63
CA ARG A 28 -9.96 -11.57 -14.49
C ARG A 28 -9.42 -10.90 -13.22
N LEU A 29 -9.55 -11.67 -12.13
CA LEU A 29 -8.57 -11.82 -11.06
C LEU A 29 -7.95 -10.55 -10.45
N SER A 30 -8.75 -9.55 -10.07
CA SER A 30 -8.32 -8.63 -9.01
C SER A 30 -8.53 -9.33 -7.66
N VAL A 31 -7.55 -10.07 -7.16
CA VAL A 31 -7.61 -10.55 -5.77
C VAL A 31 -7.32 -9.35 -4.87
N SER A 32 -8.37 -8.66 -4.42
CA SER A 32 -8.27 -7.69 -3.35
C SER A 32 -8.05 -8.43 -2.03
N LEU A 33 -7.32 -7.87 -1.07
CA LEU A 33 -7.19 -8.43 0.28
C LEU A 33 -8.57 -8.68 0.95
N CYS A 34 -9.63 -8.04 0.45
CA CYS A 34 -11.02 -8.27 0.83
C CYS A 34 -11.60 -9.60 0.32
N ASP A 35 -11.18 -10.10 -0.85
CA ASP A 35 -11.78 -11.27 -1.51
C ASP A 35 -11.39 -12.60 -0.85
N LEU A 36 -10.27 -12.61 -0.12
CA LEU A 36 -9.78 -13.77 0.62
C LEU A 36 -10.56 -14.04 1.92
N ASN A 37 -11.40 -13.10 2.37
CA ASN A 37 -12.17 -13.24 3.60
C ASN A 37 -13.53 -13.94 3.40
N LEU A 38 -13.98 -14.12 2.15
CA LEU A 38 -15.32 -14.61 1.81
C LEU A 38 -15.40 -16.10 1.49
N GLN A 39 -14.28 -16.82 1.36
CA GLN A 39 -14.28 -18.23 0.94
C GLN A 39 -14.46 -19.25 2.07
N GLN A 40 -14.72 -18.83 3.32
CA GLN A 40 -14.78 -19.76 4.47
C GLN A 40 -16.20 -20.11 4.97
N VAL A 41 -17.25 -19.80 4.22
CA VAL A 41 -18.61 -20.20 4.58
C VAL A 41 -19.37 -20.60 3.32
N ASP A 42 -19.29 -21.87 2.95
CA ASP A 42 -20.44 -22.63 2.44
C ASP A 42 -20.03 -24.06 2.08
N GLY A 43 -20.49 -25.01 2.87
CA GLY A 43 -20.28 -26.42 2.58
C GLY A 43 -20.96 -27.36 3.57
N SER A 44 -22.27 -27.57 3.41
CA SER A 44 -22.88 -28.91 3.49
C SER A 44 -24.42 -28.86 3.34
N GLY A 45 -24.93 -29.59 2.35
CA GLY A 45 -26.36 -29.88 2.12
C GLY A 45 -26.97 -30.94 3.07
N PRO A 46 -28.20 -31.42 2.82
CA PRO A 46 -29.23 -31.53 3.86
C PRO A 46 -29.52 -32.94 4.43
N ALA A 47 -29.95 -32.91 5.71
CA ALA A 47 -30.97 -33.67 6.46
C ALA A 47 -31.19 -35.19 6.26
N HIS A 48 -31.13 -35.95 7.37
CA HIS A 48 -32.26 -36.74 7.92
C HIS A 48 -32.05 -37.08 9.42
N PRO A 49 -33.13 -37.30 10.21
CA PRO A 49 -33.12 -37.17 11.68
C PRO A 49 -33.02 -38.51 12.43
N HIS A 50 -32.65 -38.50 13.72
CA HIS A 50 -33.39 -39.14 14.82
C HIS A 50 -32.71 -38.95 16.20
N ASN A 51 -33.55 -38.63 17.19
CA ASN A 51 -33.46 -38.88 18.64
C ASN A 51 -32.58 -38.01 19.57
N HIS A 52 -33.27 -37.00 20.13
CA HIS A 52 -33.35 -36.61 21.55
C HIS A 52 -32.22 -36.98 22.52
N ALA A 53 -31.45 -35.96 22.91
CA ALA A 53 -31.12 -35.72 24.32
C ALA A 53 -30.99 -34.21 24.56
N HIS A 54 -31.77 -33.73 25.53
CA HIS A 54 -31.88 -32.33 25.91
C HIS A 54 -30.59 -31.91 26.63
N LEU A 55 -29.67 -31.25 25.92
CA LEU A 55 -28.53 -30.57 26.50
C LEU A 55 -28.64 -29.08 26.15
N HIS A 56 -28.75 -28.30 27.22
CA HIS A 56 -28.68 -26.84 27.31
C HIS A 56 -27.80 -26.25 26.20
N LEU A 57 -28.41 -25.58 25.21
CA LEU A 57 -27.65 -24.85 24.18
C LEU A 57 -26.87 -23.73 24.87
N ALA A 58 -25.54 -23.88 24.91
CA ALA A 58 -24.65 -22.74 25.07
C ALA A 58 -24.95 -21.74 23.93
N PRO A 59 -24.91 -20.42 24.19
CA PRO A 59 -25.03 -19.43 23.13
C PRO A 59 -23.97 -19.70 22.05
N PRO A 60 -24.25 -19.40 20.76
CA PRO A 60 -23.27 -19.59 19.71
C PRO A 60 -22.00 -18.87 20.13
N SER A 61 -20.91 -19.63 20.17
CA SER A 61 -19.57 -19.16 20.46
C SER A 61 -19.36 -17.86 19.70
N ALA A 62 -19.34 -16.75 20.45
CA ALA A 62 -18.81 -15.49 19.94
C ALA A 62 -17.37 -15.82 19.53
N SER A 63 -17.17 -16.06 18.23
CA SER A 63 -15.83 -16.27 17.70
C SER A 63 -15.03 -15.05 18.12
N CYS A 64 -13.99 -15.28 18.93
CA CYS A 64 -13.10 -14.21 19.34
C CYS A 64 -12.58 -13.57 18.04
N PRO A 65 -12.75 -12.27 17.82
CA PRO A 65 -12.27 -11.65 16.60
C PRO A 65 -10.77 -11.89 16.50
N ILE A 66 -10.33 -12.49 15.38
CA ILE A 66 -8.92 -12.79 15.16
C ILE A 66 -8.15 -11.46 15.15
N PRO A 67 -7.05 -11.33 15.92
CA PRO A 67 -6.25 -10.11 15.90
C PRO A 67 -5.76 -9.78 14.49
N GLN A 68 -5.84 -8.51 14.09
CA GLN A 68 -5.47 -8.07 12.74
C GLN A 68 -4.04 -8.50 12.34
N ASN A 69 -3.08 -8.45 13.28
CA ASN A 69 -1.70 -8.88 13.01
C ASN A 69 -1.59 -10.37 12.67
N SER A 70 -2.46 -11.20 13.25
CA SER A 70 -2.56 -12.62 12.91
C SER A 70 -3.14 -12.80 11.52
N LEU A 71 -4.20 -12.06 11.18
CA LEU A 71 -4.77 -12.05 9.82
C LEU A 71 -3.75 -11.62 8.78
N ASN A 72 -3.03 -10.51 9.01
CA ASN A 72 -2.00 -10.02 8.10
C ASN A 72 -0.84 -11.02 7.95
N THR A 73 -0.50 -11.75 9.01
CA THR A 73 0.55 -12.77 8.95
C THR A 73 0.11 -13.93 8.06
N GLN A 74 -1.11 -14.43 8.27
CA GLN A 74 -1.71 -15.46 7.42
C GLN A 74 -1.83 -14.99 5.96
N GLN A 75 -2.36 -13.78 5.74
CA GLN A 75 -2.45 -13.19 4.41
C GLN A 75 -1.07 -13.09 3.76
N SER A 76 -0.05 -12.59 4.46
CA SER A 76 1.31 -12.50 3.89
C SER A 76 1.95 -13.84 3.55
N SER A 77 1.51 -14.95 4.17
CA SER A 77 1.94 -16.31 3.82
C SER A 77 1.07 -16.97 2.74
N VAL A 78 -0.16 -16.49 2.55
CA VAL A 78 -1.15 -17.01 1.58
C VAL A 78 -1.16 -16.21 0.29
N LEU A 79 -0.65 -14.97 0.31
CA LEU A 79 -0.23 -14.23 -0.88
C LEU A 79 0.64 -15.20 -1.69
N PRO A 80 0.13 -15.67 -2.84
CA PRO A 80 0.59 -16.92 -3.39
C PRO A 80 2.08 -16.81 -3.70
N HIS A 81 2.80 -17.93 -3.64
CA HIS A 81 4.12 -18.07 -4.28
C HIS A 81 4.06 -17.75 -5.81
N SER A 82 2.87 -17.47 -6.36
CA SER A 82 2.61 -16.95 -7.71
C SER A 82 2.56 -15.41 -7.81
N LEU A 83 2.73 -14.65 -6.72
CA LEU A 83 3.28 -13.31 -6.82
C LEU A 83 4.75 -13.49 -7.22
N GLU A 84 5.01 -13.79 -8.50
CA GLU A 84 6.30 -13.51 -9.11
C GLU A 84 6.47 -11.99 -9.06
N SER A 85 6.94 -11.52 -7.91
CA SER A 85 7.30 -10.13 -7.75
C SER A 85 8.65 -9.96 -8.41
N ASP A 86 8.62 -9.70 -9.72
CA ASP A 86 9.72 -9.02 -10.41
C ASP A 86 10.03 -7.64 -9.80
N LEU A 87 9.26 -7.20 -8.79
CA LEU A 87 9.46 -5.95 -8.07
C LEU A 87 10.31 -6.17 -6.82
N HIS A 88 11.43 -5.48 -6.78
CA HIS A 88 12.35 -5.43 -5.64
C HIS A 88 12.63 -3.98 -5.26
N PHE A 89 13.39 -3.77 -4.18
CA PHE A 89 13.98 -2.47 -3.91
C PHE A 89 15.20 -2.25 -4.83
N HIS A 90 15.27 -1.10 -5.48
CA HIS A 90 16.40 -0.73 -6.32
C HIS A 90 17.73 -0.73 -5.52
N ALA A 91 18.85 -0.97 -6.22
CA ALA A 91 20.18 -0.94 -5.63
C ALA A 91 20.56 0.45 -5.08
N LEU A 92 20.07 1.52 -5.71
CA LEU A 92 20.15 2.87 -5.16
C LEU A 92 19.25 2.97 -3.93
N ARG A 93 19.88 3.35 -2.82
CA ARG A 93 19.22 3.56 -1.53
C ARG A 93 19.95 4.63 -0.74
N GLY A 94 19.26 5.18 0.24
CA GLY A 94 19.85 6.05 1.23
C GLY A 94 20.93 5.34 2.04
N ALA A 95 21.92 6.10 2.49
CA ALA A 95 23.13 5.58 3.13
C ALA A 95 22.86 4.77 4.41
N HIS A 96 21.72 4.97 5.07
CA HIS A 96 21.37 4.30 6.32
C HIS A 96 20.42 3.11 6.15
N ILE A 97 20.08 2.75 4.90
CA ILE A 97 19.31 1.55 4.60
C ILE A 97 20.24 0.42 4.22
N LYS A 98 19.92 -0.80 4.64
CA LYS A 98 20.42 -2.03 4.04
C LYS A 98 19.28 -2.80 3.39
N THR A 99 19.52 -3.30 2.18
CA THR A 99 18.61 -4.22 1.51
C THR A 99 19.01 -5.67 1.83
N LEU A 100 18.02 -6.54 2.03
CA LEU A 100 18.18 -7.96 2.36
C LEU A 100 17.20 -8.80 1.53
N ASP A 101 17.35 -10.13 1.59
CA ASP A 101 16.39 -11.10 1.05
C ASP A 101 16.12 -10.85 -0.44
N GLU A 102 17.18 -10.96 -1.25
CA GLU A 102 17.14 -10.66 -2.69
C GLU A 102 16.53 -9.28 -3.00
N GLN A 103 16.89 -8.26 -2.21
CA GLN A 103 16.38 -6.88 -2.32
C GLN A 103 14.87 -6.70 -2.06
N THR A 104 14.16 -7.69 -1.50
CA THR A 104 12.74 -7.53 -1.12
C THR A 104 12.56 -6.86 0.25
N VAL A 105 13.62 -6.75 1.06
CA VAL A 105 13.56 -6.19 2.41
C VAL A 105 14.45 -4.96 2.51
N ALA A 106 13.91 -3.85 3.01
CA ALA A 106 14.65 -2.63 3.34
C ALA A 106 14.67 -2.42 4.86
N ARG A 107 15.85 -2.29 5.45
CA ARG A 107 16.04 -2.09 6.90
C ARG A 107 16.86 -0.84 7.17
N SER A 108 16.40 0.03 8.07
CA SER A 108 17.21 1.09 8.63
C SER A 108 18.20 0.52 9.65
N GLU A 109 19.50 0.79 9.47
CA GLU A 109 20.58 0.33 10.37
C GLU A 109 21.01 1.40 11.39
N HIS A 110 20.61 2.65 11.17
CA HIS A 110 21.02 3.76 12.01
C HIS A 110 19.89 4.20 12.94
N ALA A 111 20.25 4.59 14.16
CA ALA A 111 19.32 5.24 15.09
C ALA A 111 18.84 6.61 14.58
N ARG A 112 19.58 7.21 13.64
CA ARG A 112 19.22 8.48 13.01
C ARG A 112 18.32 8.21 11.80
N GLU A 113 17.17 8.88 11.78
CA GLU A 113 16.03 8.62 10.88
C GLU A 113 16.12 9.39 9.56
N GLU A 114 17.34 9.49 9.06
CA GLU A 114 17.75 10.30 7.91
C GLU A 114 18.39 9.41 6.84
N ARG A 115 18.37 9.85 5.59
CA ARG A 115 18.96 9.12 4.45
C ARG A 115 18.44 7.69 4.38
N THR A 116 17.13 7.54 4.56
CA THR A 116 16.42 6.26 4.64
C THR A 116 15.60 5.92 3.40
N LEU A 117 15.85 6.61 2.28
CA LEU A 117 15.11 6.42 1.03
C LEU A 117 15.40 5.07 0.37
N VAL A 118 14.36 4.42 -0.13
CA VAL A 118 14.45 3.28 -1.05
C VAL A 118 13.46 3.47 -2.18
N PHE A 119 13.72 2.84 -3.31
CA PHE A 119 12.93 2.94 -4.54
C PHE A 119 12.52 1.53 -4.98
N THR A 120 11.44 1.42 -5.75
CA THR A 120 11.23 0.22 -6.57
C THR A 120 12.32 0.10 -7.63
N ASP A 121 12.70 -1.13 -7.97
CA ASP A 121 13.75 -1.41 -8.96
C ASP A 121 13.32 -1.16 -10.41
N ARG A 122 12.01 -1.09 -10.66
CA ARG A 122 11.42 -0.75 -11.95
C ARG A 122 10.25 0.23 -11.79
N PRO A 123 9.80 0.86 -12.90
CA PRO A 123 8.55 1.61 -12.90
C PRO A 123 7.36 0.74 -12.54
N LEU A 124 6.34 1.36 -11.96
CA LEU A 124 5.01 0.79 -11.79
C LEU A 124 4.36 0.55 -13.15
N ARG A 125 3.62 -0.55 -13.25
CA ARG A 125 2.69 -0.80 -14.36
C ARG A 125 1.36 -0.11 -14.04
N THR A 126 0.62 0.28 -15.07
CA THR A 126 -0.70 0.89 -14.89
C THR A 126 -1.63 -0.07 -14.13
N GLY A 127 -2.29 0.42 -13.08
CA GLY A 127 -3.18 -0.40 -12.25
C GLY A 127 -2.47 -1.33 -11.26
N GLU A 128 -1.14 -1.35 -11.24
CA GLU A 128 -0.38 -2.17 -10.32
C GLU A 128 -0.52 -1.68 -8.88
N THR A 129 -0.85 -2.58 -7.97
CA THR A 129 -0.78 -2.31 -6.52
C THR A 129 0.49 -2.89 -5.93
N VAL A 130 1.33 -2.04 -5.33
CA VAL A 130 2.52 -2.44 -4.58
C VAL A 130 2.15 -2.73 -3.14
N PHE A 131 2.40 -3.96 -2.67
CA PHE A 131 2.14 -4.33 -1.28
C PHE A 131 3.42 -4.31 -0.44
N ILE A 132 3.40 -3.52 0.62
CA ILE A 132 4.50 -3.39 1.59
C ILE A 132 4.03 -3.88 2.97
N LYS A 133 4.78 -4.82 3.55
CA LYS A 133 4.64 -5.21 4.96
C LYS A 133 5.60 -4.42 5.83
N VAL A 134 5.10 -3.86 6.92
CA VAL A 134 5.92 -3.32 8.00
C VAL A 134 6.40 -4.49 8.85
N THR A 135 7.61 -4.98 8.61
CA THR A 135 8.12 -6.16 9.35
C THR A 135 8.69 -5.80 10.71
N LYS A 136 9.13 -4.56 10.90
CA LYS A 136 9.62 -4.07 12.18
C LYS A 136 9.22 -2.62 12.41
N SER A 137 8.39 -2.42 13.43
CA SER A 137 8.11 -1.11 14.00
C SER A 137 8.31 -1.07 15.52
N SER A 138 8.61 0.11 16.05
CA SER A 138 8.75 0.38 17.48
C SER A 138 7.81 1.50 17.89
N PRO A 139 6.73 1.23 18.63
CA PRO A 139 5.79 2.27 19.06
C PRO A 139 6.39 3.25 20.07
N ALA A 140 7.57 2.95 20.62
CA ALA A 140 8.30 3.82 21.54
C ALA A 140 9.01 4.99 20.84
N ARG A 141 9.11 4.98 19.51
CA ARG A 141 9.68 6.08 18.71
C ARG A 141 8.59 6.81 17.95
N SER A 142 8.68 8.14 17.90
CA SER A 142 7.82 8.95 17.04
C SER A 142 8.30 8.88 15.60
N GLY A 143 7.39 8.79 14.65
CA GLY A 143 7.71 8.76 13.22
C GLY A 143 6.73 7.88 12.46
N SER A 144 6.69 8.07 11.15
CA SER A 144 5.81 7.31 10.24
C SER A 144 6.58 6.94 8.97
N LEU A 145 5.92 6.24 8.06
CA LEU A 145 6.43 5.96 6.75
C LEU A 145 6.12 7.14 5.82
N SER A 146 7.15 7.71 5.19
CA SER A 146 6.98 8.55 4.01
C SER A 146 6.97 7.67 2.76
N TYR A 147 6.18 8.03 1.77
CA TYR A 147 6.11 7.33 0.49
C TYR A 147 5.81 8.33 -0.62
N GLY A 148 5.90 7.89 -1.86
CA GLY A 148 5.54 8.73 -2.97
C GLY A 148 5.99 8.18 -4.30
N VAL A 149 5.72 8.93 -5.35
CA VAL A 149 6.08 8.56 -6.71
C VAL A 149 6.96 9.61 -7.36
N THR A 150 7.80 9.15 -8.28
CA THR A 150 8.69 10.01 -9.07
C THR A 150 8.77 9.52 -10.50
N SER A 151 8.94 10.44 -11.44
CA SER A 151 9.32 10.10 -12.82
C SER A 151 10.85 10.11 -13.02
N CYS A 152 11.61 10.30 -11.95
CA CYS A 152 13.07 10.24 -11.98
C CYS A 152 13.52 8.79 -11.82
N ASP A 153 14.16 8.26 -12.85
CA ASP A 153 14.71 6.90 -12.81
C ASP A 153 15.79 6.80 -11.71
N PRO A 154 15.64 5.90 -10.71
CA PRO A 154 16.65 5.73 -9.67
C PRO A 154 17.99 5.23 -10.22
N ALA A 155 18.06 4.66 -11.43
CA ALA A 155 19.31 4.25 -12.06
C ALA A 155 20.18 5.44 -12.52
N VAL A 156 19.60 6.63 -12.72
CA VAL A 156 20.37 7.84 -13.11
C VAL A 156 20.85 8.67 -11.93
N LEU A 157 20.39 8.34 -10.72
CA LEU A 157 20.74 9.04 -9.49
C LEU A 157 21.93 8.36 -8.79
N ARG A 158 22.80 9.15 -8.17
CA ARG A 158 23.88 8.65 -7.30
C ARG A 158 23.44 8.73 -5.85
N PRO A 159 24.05 7.95 -4.94
CA PRO A 159 23.76 8.04 -3.50
C PRO A 159 23.93 9.46 -2.93
N SER A 160 24.88 10.24 -3.46
CA SER A 160 25.11 11.64 -3.08
C SER A 160 24.00 12.60 -3.51
N ASP A 161 23.19 12.20 -4.50
CA ASP A 161 22.10 13.02 -5.02
C ASP A 161 20.83 12.84 -4.18
N LEU A 162 20.78 11.84 -3.29
CA LEU A 162 19.65 11.61 -2.39
C LEU A 162 19.66 12.60 -1.21
N PRO A 163 18.52 13.25 -0.92
CA PRO A 163 18.46 14.19 0.19
C PRO A 163 18.54 13.48 1.54
N TYR A 164 18.83 14.28 2.56
CA TYR A 164 18.84 13.82 3.94
C TYR A 164 17.44 13.41 4.43
N ASN A 165 16.41 14.16 4.03
CA ASN A 165 15.01 13.90 4.36
C ASN A 165 14.18 13.82 3.06
N PRO A 166 13.17 12.93 2.98
CA PRO A 166 12.29 12.82 1.82
C PRO A 166 11.55 14.12 1.48
N GLU A 167 11.26 14.97 2.48
CA GLU A 167 10.54 16.23 2.24
C GLU A 167 11.33 17.21 1.36
N ALA A 168 12.65 17.11 1.33
CA ALA A 168 13.47 17.95 0.46
C ALA A 168 13.40 17.52 -1.03
N LEU A 169 12.69 16.44 -1.36
CA LEU A 169 12.47 16.02 -2.75
C LEU A 169 11.55 16.99 -3.50
N VAL A 170 10.63 17.67 -2.81
CA VAL A 170 9.65 18.58 -3.45
C VAL A 170 10.30 19.85 -4.03
N ASP A 171 11.47 20.23 -3.51
CA ASP A 171 12.22 21.41 -3.98
C ASP A 171 13.09 21.11 -5.20
N ARG A 172 13.13 19.84 -5.63
CA ARG A 172 13.97 19.43 -6.76
C ARG A 172 13.28 19.72 -8.09
N LYS A 173 14.09 19.82 -9.14
CA LYS A 173 13.62 20.03 -10.52
C LYS A 173 12.95 18.81 -11.14
N GLU A 174 13.21 17.60 -10.63
CA GLU A 174 12.54 16.40 -11.12
C GLU A 174 11.14 16.27 -10.50
N PHE A 175 10.31 15.40 -11.07
CA PHE A 175 8.95 15.20 -10.56
C PHE A 175 8.97 14.35 -9.29
N TRP A 176 8.46 14.89 -8.18
CA TRP A 176 8.34 14.20 -6.91
C TRP A 176 6.99 14.51 -6.26
N ALA A 177 6.18 13.48 -6.02
CA ALA A 177 4.98 13.57 -5.19
C ALA A 177 5.25 12.84 -3.88
N VAL A 178 5.29 13.57 -2.76
CA VAL A 178 5.62 13.03 -1.44
C VAL A 178 4.36 13.00 -0.57
N CYS A 179 4.12 11.87 0.08
CA CYS A 179 3.05 11.66 1.04
C CYS A 179 3.60 11.02 2.32
N ARG A 180 2.78 11.02 3.38
CA ARG A 180 3.08 10.33 4.64
C ARG A 180 1.89 9.48 5.04
N VAL A 181 2.15 8.29 5.57
CA VAL A 181 1.08 7.42 6.07
C VAL A 181 0.43 8.10 7.27
N PRO A 182 -0.90 8.34 7.24
CA PRO A 182 -1.59 9.12 8.27
C PRO A 182 -1.82 8.36 9.57
N THR A 183 -1.75 7.02 9.52
CA THR A 183 -1.96 6.13 10.67
C THR A 183 -0.65 5.69 11.30
N LEU A 184 -0.69 5.34 12.59
CA LEU A 184 0.44 4.75 13.28
C LEU A 184 0.62 3.29 12.82
N LEU A 185 1.82 2.97 12.34
CA LEU A 185 2.13 1.66 11.78
C LEU A 185 2.67 0.68 12.83
N GLN A 186 2.06 -0.50 12.87
CA GLN A 186 2.46 -1.62 13.70
C GLN A 186 3.23 -2.67 12.91
N SER A 187 3.97 -3.51 13.64
CA SER A 187 4.61 -4.67 13.02
C SER A 187 3.53 -5.62 12.52
N SER A 188 3.74 -6.15 11.31
CA SER A 188 2.80 -6.93 10.53
C SER A 188 1.69 -6.14 9.82
N ASP A 189 1.63 -4.82 9.91
CA ASP A 189 0.75 -4.04 9.03
C ASP A 189 1.12 -4.23 7.56
N ILE A 190 0.09 -4.27 6.70
CA ILE A 190 0.22 -4.37 5.24
C ILE A 190 -0.38 -3.10 4.64
N LEU A 191 0.41 -2.43 3.81
CA LEU A 191 0.01 -1.28 3.03
C LEU A 191 -0.05 -1.67 1.57
N GLY A 192 -1.12 -1.28 0.88
CA GLY A 192 -1.23 -1.38 -0.57
C GLY A 192 -1.22 0.01 -1.18
N PHE A 193 -0.35 0.23 -2.16
CA PHE A 193 -0.26 1.48 -2.88
C PHE A 193 -0.56 1.28 -4.35
N LEU A 194 -1.58 1.95 -4.84
CA LEU A 194 -2.05 1.86 -6.23
C LEU A 194 -1.86 3.21 -6.91
N VAL A 195 -1.39 3.19 -8.16
CA VAL A 195 -1.49 4.32 -9.07
C VAL A 195 -2.41 3.91 -10.22
N ASN A 196 -3.60 4.50 -10.29
CA ASN A 196 -4.57 4.18 -11.34
C ASN A 196 -4.26 4.91 -12.66
N GLN A 197 -5.10 4.67 -13.67
CA GLN A 197 -4.93 5.23 -15.00
C GLN A 197 -5.13 6.76 -15.03
N GLU A 198 -5.87 7.29 -14.06
CA GLU A 198 -6.13 8.71 -13.85
C GLU A 198 -4.99 9.43 -13.11
N GLY A 199 -3.96 8.68 -12.69
CA GLY A 199 -2.83 9.22 -11.93
C GLY A 199 -3.14 9.46 -10.45
N GLU A 200 -4.22 8.87 -9.92
CA GLU A 200 -4.54 8.92 -8.50
C GLU A 200 -3.70 7.90 -7.75
N VAL A 201 -2.95 8.38 -6.76
CA VAL A 201 -2.23 7.54 -5.80
C VAL A 201 -3.18 7.20 -4.65
N ILE A 202 -3.56 5.93 -4.54
CA ILE A 202 -4.51 5.41 -3.55
C ILE A 202 -3.78 4.55 -2.53
N LEU A 203 -4.06 4.78 -1.25
CA LEU A 203 -3.53 3.99 -0.14
C LEU A 203 -4.59 3.02 0.36
N SER A 204 -4.17 1.80 0.71
CA SER A 204 -4.93 0.88 1.55
C SER A 204 -4.09 0.45 2.74
N HIS A 205 -4.75 0.22 3.88
CA HIS A 205 -4.13 -0.27 5.11
C HIS A 205 -4.91 -1.49 5.58
N ASN A 206 -4.23 -2.64 5.64
CA ASN A 206 -4.79 -3.93 6.06
C ASN A 206 -6.06 -4.31 5.28
N GLY A 207 -6.03 -4.08 3.96
CA GLY A 207 -7.15 -4.33 3.04
C GLY A 207 -8.25 -3.27 3.07
N THR A 208 -8.22 -2.31 3.99
CA THR A 208 -9.17 -1.20 4.03
C THR A 208 -8.65 -0.06 3.15
N ASN A 209 -9.46 0.42 2.21
CA ASN A 209 -9.13 1.57 1.39
C ASN A 209 -9.06 2.85 2.27
N ALA A 210 -7.91 3.51 2.28
CA ALA A 210 -7.65 4.75 3.01
C ALA A 210 -7.84 6.01 2.14
N GLY A 211 -8.34 5.84 0.92
CA GLY A 211 -8.67 6.91 -0.03
C GLY A 211 -7.52 7.34 -0.94
N MET A 212 -7.86 8.21 -1.88
CA MET A 212 -6.91 8.94 -2.72
C MET A 212 -6.06 9.90 -1.88
N GLN A 213 -4.75 9.89 -2.11
CA GLN A 213 -3.76 10.65 -1.36
C GLN A 213 -3.28 11.86 -2.15
N VAL A 214 -3.00 11.67 -3.44
CA VAL A 214 -2.53 12.71 -4.36
C VAL A 214 -2.82 12.33 -5.81
N CYS A 215 -3.02 13.32 -6.68
CA CYS A 215 -3.04 13.13 -8.14
C CYS A 215 -1.68 13.50 -8.73
N VAL A 216 -1.16 12.67 -9.62
CA VAL A 216 0.14 12.81 -10.26
C VAL A 216 0.04 12.74 -11.77
N ASP A 217 0.99 13.39 -12.46
CA ASP A 217 1.16 13.17 -13.88
C ASP A 217 1.77 11.79 -14.12
N ASN A 218 1.01 10.90 -14.75
CA ASN A 218 1.42 9.54 -15.10
C ASN A 218 1.73 9.38 -16.60
N SER A 219 1.93 10.49 -17.33
CA SER A 219 2.36 10.46 -18.73
C SER A 219 3.76 9.88 -18.94
N ARG A 220 4.53 9.75 -17.87
CA ARG A 220 5.86 9.13 -17.82
C ARG A 220 5.86 7.93 -16.88
N PRO A 221 6.78 6.96 -17.06
CA PRO A 221 6.96 5.89 -16.09
C PRO A 221 7.21 6.45 -14.69
N LEU A 222 6.54 5.88 -13.70
CA LEU A 222 6.63 6.29 -12.30
C LEU A 222 7.27 5.19 -11.46
N TRP A 223 8.23 5.54 -10.62
CA TRP A 223 8.78 4.67 -9.59
C TRP A 223 8.18 5.04 -8.25
N MET A 224 7.97 4.03 -7.41
CA MET A 224 7.63 4.24 -6.02
C MET A 224 8.89 4.44 -5.19
N PHE A 225 8.80 5.28 -4.18
CA PHE A 225 9.82 5.40 -3.15
C PHE A 225 9.22 5.39 -1.75
N PHE A 226 10.05 5.02 -0.78
CA PHE A 226 9.70 4.95 0.62
C PHE A 226 10.82 5.55 1.48
N GLY A 227 10.45 6.33 2.50
CA GLY A 227 11.35 6.87 3.51
C GLY A 227 10.96 6.34 4.89
N LEU A 228 11.86 5.58 5.51
CA LEU A 228 11.63 5.00 6.84
C LEU A 228 11.95 6.04 7.92
N HIS A 229 10.99 6.34 8.79
CA HIS A 229 11.21 7.24 9.93
C HIS A 229 10.72 6.62 11.24
N GLY A 230 11.49 6.89 12.30
CA GLY A 230 11.16 6.61 13.69
C GLY A 230 10.64 5.23 13.97
N ALA A 231 9.34 5.14 14.20
CA ALA A 231 8.68 3.89 14.53
C ALA A 231 9.01 2.81 13.50
N VAL A 232 8.98 3.14 12.20
CA VAL A 232 9.16 2.17 11.12
C VAL A 232 10.65 1.99 10.81
N THR A 233 11.17 0.77 10.98
CA THR A 233 12.60 0.46 10.72
C THR A 233 12.83 -0.66 9.73
N GLN A 234 11.79 -1.39 9.34
CA GLN A 234 11.94 -2.42 8.33
C GLN A 234 10.66 -2.63 7.54
N LEU A 235 10.83 -2.66 6.23
CA LEU A 235 9.78 -2.92 5.24
C LEU A 235 10.15 -4.17 4.44
N ARG A 236 9.12 -4.86 3.94
CA ARG A 236 9.25 -5.93 2.96
C ARG A 236 8.25 -5.71 1.83
N ILE A 237 8.69 -5.80 0.58
CA ILE A 237 7.81 -5.96 -0.57
C ILE A 237 7.22 -7.37 -0.51
N LEU A 238 5.89 -7.47 -0.44
CA LEU A 238 5.18 -8.76 -0.48
C LEU A 238 4.90 -9.22 -1.91
N GLY A 239 4.84 -8.28 -2.85
CA GLY A 239 4.56 -8.51 -4.26
C GLY A 239 3.65 -7.45 -4.85
N LYS A 240 3.09 -7.76 -6.03
CA LYS A 240 2.19 -6.90 -6.79
C LYS A 240 0.89 -7.62 -7.17
N SER A 241 -0.26 -6.95 -7.11
CA SER A 241 -1.46 -7.43 -7.82
C SER A 241 -1.62 -6.62 -9.10
N VAL A 242 -1.89 -7.31 -10.21
CA VAL A 242 -2.22 -6.75 -11.54
C VAL A 242 -3.68 -7.00 -11.85
#